data_AF-A0A949TKL7-F1
#
_entry.id   AF-A0A949TKL7-F1
#
_cell.length_a   1.000
_cell.length_b   1.000
_cell.length_c   1.000
_cell.angle_alpha   90.00
_cell.angle_beta   90.00
_cell.angle_gamma   90.00
#
_symmetry.space_group_name_H-M   'P 1'
#
loop_
_entity.id
_entity.type
_entity.pdbx_description
1 polymer ?
#
loop_
_entity_poly.entity_id
_entity_poly.type
_entity_poly.pdbx_seq_one_letter_code
_entity_poly.pdbx_strand_id
1 'polypeptide(L)'
;MSILSKEVKDVIDSKAVIIIFFGLPEKQQIEILPVLEKEQKYDFPDGDLITDSALEILVNDYNASLNSILLHLDEPIDDKINDKAKELFRAFDNLFSLTSFIQEKFEEDISNEIIFKLPEWNQIRELSLVIQKILQIQSEVNKNFLKSRVAYWLHP
;
A
#
# COMPACT_ATOMS: atom_id res chain seq x y z
N MET A 1 17.47 -18.58 9.84
CA MET A 1 16.06 -18.97 9.92
C MET A 1 15.24 -17.83 9.34
N SER A 2 14.37 -18.12 8.37
CA SER A 2 13.41 -17.14 7.85
C SER A 2 12.41 -16.80 8.96
N ILE A 3 12.05 -15.52 9.08
CA ILE A 3 11.07 -15.04 10.06
C ILE A 3 9.64 -15.46 9.63
N LEU A 4 9.46 -15.79 8.35
CA LEU A 4 8.18 -16.10 7.70
C LEU A 4 8.26 -17.42 6.94
N SER A 5 7.10 -18.07 6.75
CA SER A 5 6.96 -19.18 5.81
C SER A 5 7.29 -18.73 4.39
N LYS A 6 7.62 -19.67 3.50
CA LYS A 6 7.93 -19.34 2.10
C LYS A 6 6.72 -18.70 1.40
N GLU A 7 5.53 -19.24 1.66
CA GLU A 7 4.29 -18.75 1.08
C GLU A 7 3.99 -17.30 1.47
N VAL A 8 4.07 -16.97 2.76
CA VAL A 8 3.90 -15.59 3.24
C VAL A 8 4.95 -14.67 2.62
N LYS A 9 6.19 -15.13 2.52
CA LYS A 9 7.25 -14.34 1.89
C LYS A 9 6.96 -14.07 0.42
N ASP A 10 6.54 -15.08 -0.34
CA ASP A 10 6.21 -14.95 -1.76
C ASP A 10 5.04 -13.97 -1.96
N VAL A 11 4.04 -13.97 -1.07
CA VAL A 11 2.95 -12.98 -1.06
C VAL A 11 3.50 -11.58 -0.82
N ILE A 12 4.30 -11.36 0.23
CA ILE A 12 4.86 -10.03 0.53
C ILE A 12 5.77 -9.52 -0.60
N ASP A 13 6.64 -10.38 -1.13
CA ASP A 13 7.54 -10.04 -2.23
C ASP A 13 6.74 -9.58 -3.47
N SER A 14 5.58 -10.19 -3.73
CA SER A 14 4.67 -9.78 -4.82
C SER A 14 4.02 -8.40 -4.59
N LYS A 15 3.92 -7.94 -3.33
CA LYS A 15 3.32 -6.65 -2.94
C LYS A 15 4.36 -5.59 -2.56
N ALA A 16 5.65 -5.93 -2.63
CA ALA A 16 6.74 -5.09 -2.16
C ALA A 16 6.74 -3.68 -2.76
N VAL A 17 6.41 -3.53 -4.04
CA VAL A 17 6.40 -2.20 -4.71
C VAL A 17 5.43 -1.23 -4.05
N ILE A 18 4.26 -1.71 -3.59
CA ILE A 18 3.27 -0.88 -2.91
C ILE A 18 3.79 -0.48 -1.52
N ILE A 19 4.33 -1.46 -0.78
CA ILE A 19 4.97 -1.22 0.54
C ILE A 19 6.11 -0.19 0.41
N ILE A 20 6.92 -0.26 -0.65
CA ILE A 20 8.00 0.69 -0.92
C ILE A 20 7.43 2.08 -1.14
N PHE A 21 6.43 2.22 -2.03
CA PHE A 21 5.80 3.50 -2.33
C PHE A 21 5.30 4.21 -1.07
N PHE A 22 4.55 3.52 -0.22
CA PHE A 22 4.01 4.10 1.00
C PHE A 22 5.06 4.44 2.06
N GLY A 23 6.23 3.78 2.06
CA GLY A 23 7.34 4.17 2.94
C GLY A 23 8.22 5.30 2.39
N LEU A 24 8.01 5.77 1.16
CA LEU A 24 8.78 6.90 0.64
C LEU A 24 8.50 8.20 1.43
N PRO A 25 9.45 9.15 1.44
CA PRO A 25 9.15 10.52 1.86
C PRO A 25 7.98 11.10 1.06
N GLU A 26 7.10 11.85 1.71
CA GLU A 26 5.91 12.48 1.10
C GLU A 26 6.25 13.20 -0.20
N LYS A 27 7.32 14.00 -0.21
CA LYS A 27 7.80 14.70 -1.42
C LYS A 27 8.02 13.75 -2.60
N GLN A 28 8.59 12.56 -2.37
CA GLN A 28 8.82 11.58 -3.43
C GLN A 28 7.53 10.88 -3.87
N GLN A 29 6.59 10.65 -2.95
CA GLN A 29 5.25 10.13 -3.30
C GLN A 29 4.52 11.11 -4.22
N ILE A 30 4.50 12.40 -3.84
CA ILE A 30 3.92 13.50 -4.63
C ILE A 30 4.59 13.62 -6.00
N GLU A 31 5.91 13.44 -6.10
CA GLU A 31 6.63 13.45 -7.39
C GLU A 31 6.28 12.26 -8.30
N ILE A 32 5.82 11.14 -7.74
CA ILE A 32 5.44 9.94 -8.49
C ILE A 32 3.99 10.04 -9.00
N LEU A 33 3.06 10.61 -8.22
CA LEU A 33 1.63 10.64 -8.58
C LEU A 33 1.34 11.19 -10.00
N PRO A 34 1.91 12.33 -10.43
CA PRO A 34 1.67 12.85 -11.78
C PRO A 34 2.17 11.91 -12.89
N VAL A 35 3.12 11.02 -12.59
CA VAL A 35 3.62 10.03 -13.57
C VAL A 35 2.62 8.90 -13.76
N LEU A 36 1.82 8.59 -12.73
CA LEU A 36 0.76 7.59 -12.76
C LEU A 36 -0.50 8.14 -13.45
N GLU A 37 -0.75 9.44 -13.29
CA GLU A 37 -1.89 10.16 -13.86
C GLU A 37 -1.63 10.73 -15.27
N LYS A 38 -0.38 10.75 -15.73
CA LYS A 38 -0.04 11.29 -17.05
C LYS A 38 -0.58 10.40 -18.18
N GLU A 39 -1.64 10.92 -18.78
CA GLU A 39 -2.24 10.56 -20.08
C GLU A 39 -2.98 9.22 -20.14
N GLN A 40 -4.16 9.15 -19.52
CA GLN A 40 -5.26 8.35 -20.06
C GLN A 40 -6.56 9.16 -20.02
N LYS A 41 -7.01 9.63 -21.19
CA LYS A 41 -8.40 10.10 -21.36
C LYS A 41 -9.26 8.84 -21.41
N TYR A 42 -10.07 8.60 -20.39
CA TYR A 42 -11.05 7.51 -20.42
C TYR A 42 -12.39 8.07 -20.88
N ASP A 43 -12.80 7.70 -22.09
CA ASP A 43 -14.19 7.85 -22.53
C ASP A 43 -14.99 6.70 -21.90
N PHE A 44 -15.58 6.92 -20.74
CA PHE A 44 -16.58 6.01 -20.19
C PHE A 44 -17.86 6.10 -21.02
N PRO A 45 -18.44 4.98 -21.50
CA PRO A 45 -19.64 4.98 -22.36
C PRO A 45 -20.87 5.65 -21.73
N ASP A 46 -20.93 5.73 -20.40
CA ASP A 46 -22.13 6.17 -19.65
C ASP A 46 -21.94 7.43 -18.79
N GLY A 47 -20.87 8.22 -19.01
CA GLY A 47 -20.81 9.60 -18.52
C GLY A 47 -20.67 9.83 -17.00
N ASP A 48 -20.73 8.79 -16.17
CA ASP A 48 -20.38 8.90 -14.75
C ASP A 48 -18.86 8.79 -14.57
N LEU A 49 -18.24 9.95 -14.32
CA LEU A 49 -16.82 10.09 -13.99
C LEU A 49 -16.57 9.55 -12.57
N ILE A 50 -16.34 8.25 -12.44
CA ILE A 50 -15.64 7.71 -11.26
C ILE A 50 -14.17 8.09 -11.44
N THR A 51 -13.78 9.25 -10.93
CA THR A 51 -12.39 9.71 -10.94
C THR A 51 -11.71 9.35 -9.63
N ASP A 52 -11.53 8.07 -9.36
CA ASP A 52 -10.63 7.65 -8.28
C ASP A 52 -9.23 8.17 -8.65
N SER A 53 -8.66 9.02 -7.80
CA SER A 53 -7.32 9.55 -8.06
C SER A 53 -6.29 8.41 -8.05
N ALA A 54 -5.11 8.59 -8.68
CA ALA A 54 -4.09 7.55 -8.61
C ALA A 54 -3.68 7.25 -7.15
N LEU A 55 -3.79 8.24 -6.26
CA LEU A 55 -3.55 8.06 -4.83
C LEU A 55 -4.58 7.13 -4.20
N GLU A 56 -5.87 7.37 -4.45
CA GLU A 56 -6.97 6.56 -3.94
C GLU A 56 -6.85 5.10 -4.40
N ILE A 57 -6.57 4.88 -5.69
CA ILE A 57 -6.34 3.54 -6.24
C ILE A 57 -5.17 2.86 -5.53
N LEU A 58 -4.07 3.57 -5.28
CA LEU A 58 -2.92 3.00 -4.58
C LEU A 58 -3.23 2.70 -3.11
N VAL A 59 -4.06 3.50 -2.44
CA VAL A 59 -4.50 3.22 -1.07
C VAL A 59 -5.40 1.99 -1.05
N ASN A 60 -6.35 1.88 -1.98
CA ASN A 60 -7.21 0.72 -2.16
C ASN A 60 -6.39 -0.55 -2.43
N ASP A 61 -5.40 -0.44 -3.31
CA ASP A 61 -4.50 -1.53 -3.64
C ASP A 61 -3.64 -1.96 -2.44
N TYR A 62 -3.20 -0.99 -1.63
CA TYR A 62 -2.43 -1.29 -0.43
C TYR A 62 -3.28 -1.98 0.62
N ASN A 63 -4.50 -1.49 0.87
CA ASN A 63 -5.42 -2.12 1.80
C ASN A 63 -5.74 -3.58 1.40
N ALA A 64 -6.05 -3.82 0.13
CA ALA A 64 -6.26 -5.17 -0.40
C ALA A 64 -5.01 -6.06 -0.25
N SER A 65 -3.82 -5.49 -0.47
CA SER A 65 -2.55 -6.20 -0.29
C SER A 65 -2.28 -6.55 1.17
N LEU A 66 -2.60 -5.65 2.10
CA LEU A 66 -2.46 -5.87 3.55
C LEU A 66 -3.42 -6.95 4.03
N ASN A 67 -4.69 -6.93 3.61
CA ASN A 67 -5.64 -7.99 3.90
C ASN A 67 -5.14 -9.35 3.40
N SER A 68 -4.65 -9.41 2.16
CA SER A 68 -4.06 -10.64 1.61
C SER A 68 -2.87 -11.12 2.44
N ILE A 69 -2.00 -10.24 2.92
CA ILE A 69 -0.85 -10.62 3.75
C ILE A 69 -1.33 -11.15 5.11
N LEU A 70 -2.28 -10.47 5.76
CA LEU A 70 -2.81 -10.85 7.07
C LEU A 70 -3.47 -12.24 7.04
N LEU A 71 -4.25 -12.55 6.00
CA LEU A 71 -4.87 -13.86 5.84
C LEU A 71 -3.84 -15.01 5.78
N HIS A 72 -2.67 -14.78 5.18
CA HIS A 72 -1.61 -15.80 5.12
C HIS A 72 -0.72 -15.78 6.37
N LEU A 73 -0.75 -14.70 7.18
CA LEU A 73 -0.05 -14.61 8.46
C LEU A 73 -0.79 -15.28 9.62
N ASP A 74 -2.10 -15.50 9.50
CA ASP A 74 -2.91 -16.25 10.46
C ASP A 74 -2.60 -17.77 10.49
N GLU A 75 -1.76 -18.26 9.57
CA GLU A 75 -1.17 -19.59 9.70
C GLU A 75 -0.30 -19.68 10.97
N PRO A 76 -0.36 -20.78 11.75
CA PRO A 76 0.36 -20.89 13.01
C PRO A 76 1.87 -20.77 12.79
N ILE A 77 2.41 -19.58 13.06
CA ILE A 77 3.84 -19.34 13.17
C ILE A 77 4.30 -20.09 14.43
N ASP A 78 5.21 -21.06 14.26
CA ASP A 78 5.79 -21.89 15.32
C ASP A 78 6.05 -21.08 16.61
N ASP A 79 5.63 -21.59 17.77
CA ASP A 79 5.48 -20.90 19.09
C ASP A 79 6.73 -20.15 19.60
N LYS A 80 7.85 -20.29 18.90
CA LYS A 80 9.08 -19.50 19.08
C LYS A 80 9.06 -18.23 18.23
N ILE A 81 7.96 -17.49 18.25
CA ILE A 81 7.84 -16.23 17.50
C ILE A 81 8.87 -15.23 18.06
N ASN A 82 9.95 -15.05 17.31
CA ASN A 82 10.97 -14.00 17.48
C ASN A 82 10.27 -12.64 17.54
N ASP A 83 10.68 -11.74 18.43
CA ASP A 83 10.04 -10.43 18.64
C ASP A 83 9.85 -9.63 17.34
N LYS A 84 10.72 -9.84 16.34
CA LYS A 84 10.60 -9.26 15.00
C LYS A 84 9.35 -9.68 14.22
N ALA A 85 8.91 -10.94 14.35
CA ALA A 85 7.69 -11.41 13.70
C ALA A 85 6.45 -10.80 14.36
N LYS A 86 6.45 -10.63 15.69
CA LYS A 86 5.37 -9.95 16.40
C LYS A 86 5.29 -8.47 16.03
N GLU A 87 6.44 -7.81 15.94
CA GLU A 87 6.55 -6.43 15.47
C GLU A 87 6.01 -6.28 14.05
N LEU A 88 6.37 -7.22 13.15
CA LEU A 88 5.89 -7.23 11.77
C LEU A 88 4.37 -7.42 11.67
N PHE A 89 3.81 -8.38 12.42
CA PHE A 89 2.37 -8.63 12.44
C PHE A 89 1.60 -7.38 12.91
N ARG A 90 2.04 -6.78 14.02
CA ARG A 90 1.45 -5.53 14.53
C ARG A 90 1.56 -4.40 13.52
N ALA A 91 2.66 -4.31 12.79
CA ALA A 91 2.82 -3.29 11.75
C ALA A 91 1.81 -3.48 10.61
N PHE A 92 1.60 -4.71 10.14
CA PHE A 92 0.59 -5.01 9.11
C PHE A 92 -0.84 -4.74 9.58
N ASP A 93 -1.19 -5.16 10.80
CA ASP A 93 -2.52 -4.96 11.38
C ASP A 93 -2.85 -3.47 11.57
N ASN A 94 -1.91 -2.71 12.13
CA ASN A 94 -2.04 -1.26 12.27
C ASN A 94 -2.14 -0.56 10.91
N LEU A 95 -1.34 -0.98 9.92
CA LEU A 95 -1.42 -0.44 8.56
C LEU A 95 -2.76 -0.72 7.90
N PHE A 96 -3.32 -1.91 8.09
CA PHE A 96 -4.62 -2.25 7.54
C PHE A 96 -5.70 -1.32 8.09
N SER A 97 -5.70 -1.11 9.41
CA SER A 97 -6.63 -0.17 10.07
C SER A 97 -6.47 1.28 9.57
N LEU A 98 -5.23 1.76 9.46
CA LEU A 98 -4.95 3.13 9.00
C LEU A 98 -5.29 3.33 7.52
N THR A 99 -4.99 2.36 6.66
CA THR A 99 -5.33 2.44 5.24
C THR A 99 -6.84 2.42 5.05
N SER A 100 -7.59 1.59 5.77
CA SER A 100 -9.06 1.63 5.76
C SER A 100 -9.62 2.98 6.18
N PHE A 101 -9.07 3.60 7.23
CA PHE A 101 -9.46 4.96 7.62
C PHE A 101 -9.22 5.97 6.48
N ILE A 102 -8.09 5.89 5.78
CA ILE A 102 -7.81 6.80 4.65
C ILE A 102 -8.76 6.54 3.46
N GLN A 103 -9.14 5.28 3.20
CA GLN A 103 -10.15 4.96 2.18
C GLN A 103 -11.48 5.65 2.47
N GLU A 104 -11.96 5.59 3.72
CA GLU A 104 -13.17 6.29 4.15
C GLU A 104 -13.06 7.82 3.93
N LYS A 105 -11.85 8.39 4.02
CA LYS A 105 -11.62 9.81 3.74
C LYS A 105 -11.74 10.17 2.26
N PHE A 106 -11.47 9.25 1.34
CA PHE A 106 -11.77 9.47 -0.08
C PHE A 106 -13.27 9.44 -0.36
N GLU A 107 -14.04 8.57 0.32
CA GLU A 107 -15.51 8.56 0.23
C GLU A 107 -16.15 9.88 0.72
N GLU A 108 -15.44 10.63 1.57
CA GLU A 108 -15.83 11.97 2.04
C GLU A 108 -15.43 13.11 1.06
N ASP A 109 -14.96 12.81 -0.16
CA ASP A 109 -14.49 13.77 -1.18
C ASP A 109 -13.33 14.69 -0.69
N ILE A 110 -12.48 14.18 0.21
CA ILE A 110 -11.34 14.94 0.74
C ILE A 110 -10.20 14.98 -0.29
N SER A 111 -9.62 16.16 -0.49
CA SER A 111 -8.52 16.33 -1.45
C SER A 111 -7.21 15.65 -1.01
N ASN A 112 -6.42 15.19 -1.99
CA ASN A 112 -5.11 14.57 -1.75
C ASN A 112 -4.18 15.44 -0.87
N GLU A 113 -4.22 16.77 -1.03
CA GLU A 113 -3.41 17.69 -0.22
C GLU A 113 -3.76 17.61 1.27
N ILE A 114 -5.04 17.41 1.61
CA ILE A 114 -5.49 17.24 2.99
C ILE A 114 -5.09 15.85 3.49
N ILE A 115 -5.27 14.81 2.68
CA ILE A 115 -4.88 13.43 3.00
C ILE A 115 -3.40 13.35 3.42
N PHE A 116 -2.49 13.95 2.65
CA PHE A 116 -1.06 13.96 2.97
C PHE A 116 -0.73 14.64 4.32
N LYS A 117 -1.57 15.56 4.79
CA LYS A 117 -1.40 16.28 6.05
C LYS A 117 -1.99 15.54 7.26
N LEU A 118 -2.72 14.45 7.05
CA LEU A 118 -3.29 13.66 8.13
C LEU A 118 -2.19 12.98 8.97
N PRO A 119 -2.28 12.98 10.31
CA PRO A 119 -1.36 12.22 11.17
C PRO A 119 -1.29 10.74 10.79
N GLU A 120 -2.40 10.16 10.34
CA GLU A 120 -2.54 8.78 9.90
C GLU A 120 -1.69 8.51 8.66
N TRP A 121 -1.57 9.47 7.73
CA TRP A 121 -0.69 9.33 6.57
C TRP A 121 0.78 9.18 6.97
N ASN A 122 1.23 9.98 7.94
CA ASN A 122 2.59 9.85 8.46
C ASN A 122 2.81 8.50 9.15
N GLN A 123 1.82 7.99 9.89
CA GLN A 123 1.89 6.66 10.52
C GLN A 123 1.96 5.54 9.48
N ILE A 124 1.17 5.62 8.40
CA ILE A 124 1.24 4.67 7.28
C ILE A 124 2.67 4.63 6.71
N ARG A 125 3.27 5.81 6.51
CA ARG A 125 4.65 5.90 6.03
C ARG A 125 5.65 5.25 6.98
N GLU A 126 5.57 5.57 8.26
CA GLU A 126 6.48 5.04 9.28
C GLU A 126 6.38 3.52 9.41
N LEU A 127 5.18 2.98 9.45
CA LEU A 127 4.95 1.53 9.53
C LEU A 127 5.41 0.81 8.25
N SER A 128 5.19 1.42 7.08
CA SER A 128 5.69 0.88 5.81
C SER A 128 7.22 0.81 5.80
N LEU A 129 7.90 1.81 6.38
CA LEU A 129 9.36 1.78 6.56
C LEU A 129 9.82 0.72 7.56
N VAL A 130 9.07 0.48 8.64
CA VAL A 130 9.37 -0.61 9.60
C VAL A 130 9.33 -1.96 8.88
N ILE A 131 8.29 -2.23 8.10
CA ILE A 131 8.16 -3.47 7.31
C ILE A 131 9.33 -3.61 6.33
N GLN A 132 9.65 -2.56 5.57
CA GLN A 132 10.78 -2.59 4.64
C GLN A 132 12.10 -2.95 5.34
N LYS A 133 12.34 -2.40 6.53
CA LYS A 133 13.54 -2.69 7.31
C LYS A 133 13.56 -4.12 7.84
N ILE A 134 12.45 -4.59 8.40
CA ILE A 134 12.36 -5.95 8.96
C ILE A 134 12.54 -7.00 7.87
N LEU A 135 11.96 -6.77 6.69
CA LEU A 135 11.96 -7.71 5.57
C LEU A 135 13.10 -7.49 4.57
N GLN A 136 13.92 -6.45 4.75
CA GLN A 136 15.02 -6.09 3.85
C GLN A 136 14.55 -5.81 2.41
N ILE A 137 13.36 -5.22 2.26
CA ILE A 137 12.83 -4.82 0.96
C ILE A 137 13.64 -3.61 0.45
N GLN A 138 14.16 -3.69 -0.77
CA GLN A 138 14.95 -2.61 -1.37
C GLN A 138 14.08 -1.40 -1.72
N SER A 139 14.58 -0.19 -1.48
CA SER A 139 13.79 1.04 -1.52
C SER A 139 13.53 1.64 -2.92
N GLU A 140 13.82 0.92 -4.01
CA GLU A 140 13.61 1.45 -5.36
C GLU A 140 12.17 1.21 -5.82
N VAL A 141 11.42 2.29 -6.03
CA VAL A 141 10.07 2.20 -6.58
C VAL A 141 10.12 1.99 -8.09
N ASN A 142 9.66 0.80 -8.52
CA ASN A 142 9.40 0.53 -9.92
C ASN A 142 8.13 1.27 -10.38
N LYS A 143 8.30 2.45 -10.97
CA LYS A 143 7.20 3.29 -11.46
C LYS A 143 6.35 2.61 -12.54
N ASN A 144 6.94 1.74 -13.38
CA ASN A 144 6.20 1.02 -14.40
C ASN A 144 5.24 0.00 -13.77
N PHE A 145 5.68 -0.67 -12.71
CA PHE A 145 4.80 -1.57 -11.95
C PHE A 145 3.62 -0.81 -11.34
N LEU A 146 3.87 0.34 -10.69
CA LEU A 146 2.79 1.17 -10.13
C LEU A 146 1.79 1.62 -11.20
N LYS A 147 2.25 2.02 -12.40
CA LYS A 147 1.37 2.34 -13.53
C LYS A 147 0.48 1.16 -13.91
N SER A 148 1.06 -0.03 -14.02
CA SER A 148 0.30 -1.24 -14.34
C SER A 148 -0.73 -1.59 -13.26
N ARG A 149 -0.44 -1.33 -11.98
CA ARG A 149 -1.40 -1.51 -10.88
C ARG A 149 -2.56 -0.53 -10.99
N VAL A 150 -2.27 0.75 -11.17
CA VAL A 150 -3.31 1.78 -11.33
C VAL A 150 -4.21 1.46 -12.54
N ALA A 151 -3.61 1.06 -13.66
CA ALA A 151 -4.37 0.66 -14.85
C ALA A 151 -5.24 -0.59 -14.63
N TYR A 152 -4.75 -1.60 -13.90
CA TYR A 152 -5.54 -2.79 -13.57
C TYR A 152 -6.81 -2.45 -12.77
N TRP A 153 -6.70 -1.58 -11.78
CA TRP A 153 -7.85 -1.21 -10.92
C TRP A 153 -8.84 -0.28 -11.61
N LEU A 154 -8.42 0.48 -12.63
CA LEU A 154 -9.30 1.27 -13.47
C LEU A 154 -10.03 0.44 -14.55
N HIS A 155 -9.50 -0.74 -14.91
CA HIS A 155 -10.07 -1.66 -15.90
C HIS A 155 -10.05 -3.13 -15.40
N PRO A 156 -10.76 -3.42 -14.28
CA PRO A 156 -10.74 -4.75 -13.68
C PRO A 156 -11.36 -5.85 -14.56
#